data_AF-A0A522LXD0-F1
#
_entry.id   AF-A0A522LXD0-F1
#
_cell.length_a   1.000
_cell.length_b   1.000
_cell.length_c   1.000
_cell.angle_alpha   90.00
_cell.angle_beta   90.00
_cell.angle_gamma   90.00
#
_symmetry.space_group_name_H-M   'P 1'
#
loop_
_entity.id
_entity.type
_entity.pdbx_description
1 polymer ?
#
loop_
_entity_poly.entity_id
_entity_poly.type
_entity_poly.pdbx_seq_one_letter_code
_entity_poly.pdbx_strand_id
1 'polypeptide(L)'
;HRDRIAFVRMASGKYTPGMKLRVQRTAKELRPTSVVTFLSQRREAVDEAYAGDIIGFTTHGGVQLGDTITDGASLQFTGLPFFAPELFMTVILKNPLRTKQLQQGLAQLGEEGAIQVFRPEIGGPMLLGAVGQLQFEVVQHRLKGEYDCDVRLEGCQYTGARWITADTPAELKEFVNAYPARMALDATNTLAYLCTSPYDVRLAQERFPKIHFHPLREHAGLALQSAG
;
A
#
# COMPACT_ATOMS: atom_id res chain seq x y z
N HIS A 1 -14.13 -0.56 17.01
CA HIS A 1 -12.88 -1.22 17.45
C HIS A 1 -11.87 -1.12 16.33
N ARG A 2 -10.61 -0.73 16.61
CA ARG A 2 -9.53 -0.54 15.63
C ARG A 2 -8.58 -1.74 15.57
N ASP A 3 -9.04 -2.88 16.08
CA ASP A 3 -8.21 -4.05 16.29
C ASP A 3 -8.17 -4.81 14.97
N ARG A 4 -6.99 -4.88 14.37
CA ARG A 4 -6.76 -5.56 13.10
C ARG A 4 -5.98 -6.84 13.32
N ILE A 5 -6.24 -7.85 12.51
CA ILE A 5 -5.46 -9.09 12.52
C ILE A 5 -4.43 -8.98 11.40
N ALA A 6 -3.14 -9.01 11.78
CA ALA A 6 -2.05 -9.14 10.84
C ALA A 6 -1.85 -10.64 10.55
N PHE A 7 -1.98 -11.02 9.28
CA PHE A 7 -1.69 -12.38 8.84
C PHE A 7 -0.23 -12.46 8.41
N VAL A 8 0.49 -13.43 8.95
CA VAL A 8 1.92 -13.63 8.72
C VAL A 8 2.15 -15.07 8.30
N ARG A 9 2.85 -15.23 7.18
CA ARG A 9 3.36 -16.53 6.75
C ARG A 9 4.69 -16.79 7.46
N MET A 10 4.75 -17.89 8.19
CA MET A 10 5.98 -18.41 8.78
C MET A 10 6.90 -18.90 7.67
N ALA A 11 8.03 -18.22 7.46
CA ALA A 11 9.00 -18.61 6.44
C ALA A 11 10.03 -19.65 6.94
N SER A 12 10.38 -19.59 8.23
CA SER A 12 11.35 -20.48 8.86
C SER A 12 11.15 -20.51 10.38
N GLY A 13 11.80 -21.47 11.04
CA GLY A 13 11.83 -21.54 12.50
C GLY A 13 10.51 -22.02 13.11
N LYS A 14 10.31 -21.66 14.38
CA LYS A 14 9.18 -22.06 15.20
C LYS A 14 8.68 -20.87 16.01
N TYR A 15 7.39 -20.61 15.97
CA TYR A 15 6.72 -19.65 16.84
C TYR A 15 6.27 -20.34 18.14
N THR A 16 6.42 -19.64 19.26
CA THR A 16 5.82 -20.01 20.55
C THR A 16 5.18 -18.80 21.24
N PRO A 17 4.08 -18.98 21.99
CA PRO A 17 3.43 -17.92 22.74
C PRO A 17 4.37 -17.13 23.63
N GLY A 18 4.24 -15.80 23.57
CA GLY A 18 5.02 -14.89 24.38
C GLY A 18 6.46 -14.67 23.92
N MET A 19 6.88 -15.27 22.79
CA MET A 19 8.15 -14.95 22.13
C MET A 19 8.24 -13.46 21.80
N LYS A 20 9.45 -12.90 21.96
CA LYS A 20 9.77 -11.54 21.48
C LYS A 20 10.15 -11.61 20.01
N LEU A 21 9.47 -10.81 19.20
CA LEU A 21 9.74 -10.64 17.79
C LEU A 21 10.14 -9.19 17.52
N ARG A 22 10.70 -8.93 16.35
CA ARG A 22 11.11 -7.61 15.90
C ARG A 22 10.61 -7.36 14.49
N VAL A 23 9.96 -6.22 14.29
CA VAL A 23 9.57 -5.74 12.96
C VAL A 23 10.78 -5.03 12.35
N GLN A 24 11.29 -5.55 11.24
CA GLN A 24 12.58 -5.11 10.68
C GLN A 24 12.56 -3.66 10.19
N ARG A 25 11.52 -3.27 9.46
CA ARG A 25 11.34 -1.89 8.95
C ARG A 25 11.41 -0.82 10.05
N THR A 26 10.79 -1.06 11.20
CA THR A 26 10.71 -0.06 12.29
C THR A 26 11.73 -0.29 13.40
N ALA A 27 12.46 -1.42 13.34
CA ALA A 27 13.31 -1.93 14.41
C ALA A 27 12.59 -2.16 15.77
N LYS A 28 11.26 -2.04 15.85
CA LYS A 28 10.51 -2.14 17.11
C LYS A 28 10.30 -3.59 17.50
N GLU A 29 10.39 -3.85 18.81
CA GLU A 29 9.97 -5.11 19.39
C GLU A 29 8.45 -5.25 19.32
N LEU A 30 8.01 -6.46 18.99
CA LEU A 30 6.62 -6.88 18.92
C LEU A 30 6.49 -8.15 19.78
N ARG A 31 5.52 -8.15 20.69
CA ARG A 31 5.16 -9.35 21.47
C ARG A 31 3.70 -9.66 21.18
N PRO A 32 3.40 -10.48 20.17
CA PRO A 32 2.01 -10.77 19.80
C PRO A 32 1.27 -11.40 20.98
N THR A 33 0.13 -10.81 21.35
CA THR A 33 -0.86 -11.43 22.23
C THR A 33 -1.94 -12.06 21.36
N SER A 34 -2.53 -13.17 21.83
CA SER A 34 -3.65 -13.83 21.14
C SER A 34 -3.36 -14.21 19.68
N VAL A 35 -2.30 -14.98 19.47
CA VAL A 35 -1.96 -15.52 18.15
C VAL A 35 -2.90 -16.67 17.83
N VAL A 36 -3.52 -16.61 16.65
CA VAL A 36 -4.49 -17.58 16.16
C VAL A 36 -4.04 -18.19 14.86
N THR A 37 -4.37 -19.47 14.66
CA THR A 37 -4.30 -20.12 13.36
C THR A 37 -5.71 -20.30 12.82
N PHE A 38 -5.82 -20.37 11.51
CA PHE A 38 -7.08 -20.55 10.81
C PHE A 38 -7.10 -21.96 10.23
N LEU A 39 -7.50 -22.93 11.06
CA LEU A 39 -7.76 -24.28 10.61
C LEU A 39 -9.27 -24.43 10.40
N SER A 40 -9.69 -24.56 9.14
CA SER A 40 -11.11 -24.61 8.76
C SER A 40 -11.87 -23.32 9.19
N GLN A 41 -13.08 -23.44 9.74
CA GLN A 41 -13.94 -22.32 10.15
C GLN A 41 -13.63 -21.81 11.58
N ARG A 42 -12.63 -22.35 12.28
CA ARG A 42 -12.35 -22.04 13.69
C ARG A 42 -11.09 -21.20 13.82
N ARG A 43 -11.14 -20.26 14.77
CA ARG A 43 -9.97 -19.53 15.27
C ARG A 43 -9.50 -20.27 16.52
N GLU A 44 -8.33 -20.89 16.43
CA GLU A 44 -7.73 -21.62 17.55
C GLU A 44 -6.45 -20.91 17.97
N ALA A 45 -6.24 -20.82 19.29
CA ALA A 45 -5.00 -20.26 19.82
C ALA A 45 -3.83 -21.15 19.38
N VAL A 46 -2.74 -20.52 18.96
CA VAL A 46 -1.55 -21.22 18.48
C VAL A 46 -0.64 -21.51 19.67
N ASP A 47 -0.48 -22.78 20.01
CA ASP A 47 0.56 -23.20 20.95
C ASP A 47 1.94 -23.24 20.28
N GLU A 48 2.00 -23.69 19.03
CA GLU A 48 3.23 -23.74 18.22
C GLU A 48 2.89 -23.60 16.73
N ALA A 49 3.74 -22.93 15.94
CA ALA A 49 3.63 -22.87 14.48
C ALA A 49 5.00 -22.95 13.80
N TYR A 50 5.04 -23.49 12.59
CA TYR A 50 6.25 -23.83 11.84
C TYR A 50 6.28 -23.19 10.45
N ALA A 51 7.41 -23.36 9.75
CA ALA A 51 7.56 -22.91 8.37
C ALA A 51 6.43 -23.46 7.48
N GLY A 52 5.76 -22.56 6.75
CA GLY A 52 4.60 -22.86 5.92
C GLY A 52 3.27 -22.40 6.55
N ASP A 53 3.18 -22.33 7.88
CA ASP A 53 1.95 -21.94 8.55
C ASP A 53 1.60 -20.47 8.35
N ILE A 54 0.31 -20.16 8.35
CA ILE A 54 -0.20 -18.79 8.38
C ILE A 54 -0.77 -18.55 9.76
N ILE A 55 -0.12 -17.66 10.51
CA ILE A 55 -0.58 -17.21 11.83
C ILE A 55 -1.18 -15.81 11.72
N GLY A 56 -2.21 -15.54 12.51
CA GLY A 56 -2.81 -14.23 12.66
C GLY A 56 -2.61 -13.71 14.07
N PHE A 57 -2.29 -12.43 14.24
CA PHE A 57 -2.29 -11.83 15.56
C PHE A 57 -2.92 -10.45 15.55
N THR A 58 -3.57 -10.09 16.65
CA THR A 58 -4.18 -8.78 16.81
C THR A 58 -3.12 -7.71 17.02
N THR A 59 -3.24 -6.60 16.31
CA THR A 59 -2.38 -5.43 16.49
C THR A 59 -3.19 -4.13 16.34
N HIS A 60 -2.72 -3.05 16.95
CA HIS A 60 -3.30 -1.70 16.87
C HIS A 60 -2.44 -0.74 16.02
N GLY A 61 -1.43 -1.25 15.31
CA GLY A 61 -0.45 -0.42 14.60
C GLY A 61 0.89 -1.12 14.42
N GLY A 62 1.87 -0.43 13.84
CA GLY A 62 3.28 -0.86 13.85
C GLY A 62 3.66 -1.99 12.89
N VAL A 63 2.69 -2.75 12.39
CA VAL A 63 2.86 -3.74 11.31
C VAL A 63 2.07 -3.28 10.09
N GLN A 64 2.69 -3.37 8.92
CA GLN A 64 2.16 -3.02 7.59
C GLN A 64 2.37 -4.19 6.62
N LEU A 65 1.75 -4.14 5.44
CA LEU A 65 1.68 -5.28 4.51
C LEU A 65 3.01 -6.02 4.29
N GLY A 66 3.99 -5.63 3.51
CA GLY A 66 5.23 -6.41 3.32
C GLY A 66 6.25 -6.42 4.47
N ASP A 67 5.85 -6.22 5.73
CA ASP A 67 6.79 -6.20 6.86
C ASP A 67 7.42 -7.58 7.11
N THR A 68 8.74 -7.59 7.32
CA THR A 68 9.46 -8.78 7.79
C THR A 68 9.55 -8.78 9.31
N ILE A 69 9.16 -9.90 9.93
CA ILE A 69 9.15 -10.10 11.37
C ILE A 69 10.08 -11.26 11.71
N THR A 70 11.00 -11.05 12.65
CA THR A 70 12.03 -12.03 13.00
C THR A 70 12.20 -12.12 14.52
N ASP A 71 12.88 -13.15 15.01
CA ASP A 71 13.32 -13.28 16.41
C ASP A 71 14.66 -12.60 16.72
N GLY A 72 15.31 -11.95 15.73
CA GLY A 72 16.57 -11.22 15.91
C GLY A 72 17.44 -11.15 14.67
N ALA A 73 17.23 -12.03 13.69
CA ALA A 73 17.94 -11.99 12.42
C ALA A 73 17.67 -10.69 11.64
N SER A 74 18.72 -10.04 11.13
CA SER A 74 18.57 -8.84 10.29
C SER A 74 18.38 -9.25 8.82
N LEU A 75 17.15 -9.57 8.44
CA LEU A 75 16.78 -9.90 7.06
C LEU A 75 15.50 -9.17 6.65
N GLN A 76 15.34 -8.94 5.36
CA GLN A 76 14.13 -8.36 4.78
C GLN A 76 13.70 -9.26 3.62
N PHE A 77 12.46 -9.74 3.67
CA PHE A 77 11.86 -10.43 2.53
C PHE A 77 11.59 -9.44 1.40
N THR A 78 11.88 -9.91 0.19
CA THR A 78 11.66 -9.19 -1.05
C THR A 78 10.56 -9.83 -1.88
N GLY A 79 10.11 -9.14 -2.94
CA GLY A 79 9.24 -9.73 -3.96
C GLY A 79 7.75 -9.80 -3.59
N LEU A 80 7.28 -9.00 -2.63
CA LEU A 80 5.85 -8.72 -2.45
C LEU A 80 5.49 -7.46 -3.26
N PRO A 81 4.88 -7.60 -4.46
CA PRO A 81 4.55 -6.46 -5.30
C PRO A 81 3.23 -5.80 -4.90
N PHE A 82 3.18 -4.48 -4.99
CA PHE A 82 1.97 -3.73 -5.28
C PHE A 82 1.69 -3.82 -6.77
N PHE A 83 0.49 -4.26 -7.09
CA PHE A 83 -0.02 -4.25 -8.45
C PHE A 83 -0.50 -2.85 -8.82
N ALA A 84 -0.11 -2.32 -9.97
CA ALA A 84 -0.71 -1.08 -10.45
C ALA A 84 -2.26 -1.23 -10.51
N PRO A 85 -3.02 -0.27 -9.97
CA PRO A 85 -4.48 -0.33 -10.01
C PRO A 85 -4.99 -0.07 -11.43
N GLU A 86 -6.16 -0.64 -11.72
CA GLU A 86 -6.85 -0.50 -13.01
C GLU A 86 -8.13 0.35 -12.89
N LEU A 87 -8.65 0.51 -11.67
CA LEU A 87 -9.81 1.34 -11.38
C LEU A 87 -9.38 2.54 -10.55
N PHE A 88 -9.85 3.73 -10.94
CA PHE A 88 -9.57 4.95 -10.20
C PHE A 88 -10.86 5.71 -9.89
N MET A 89 -10.90 6.27 -8.69
CA MET A 89 -11.94 7.19 -8.26
C MET A 89 -11.34 8.35 -7.48
N THR A 90 -11.96 9.51 -7.61
CA THR A 90 -11.63 10.70 -6.84
C THR A 90 -12.40 10.70 -5.53
N VAL A 91 -11.75 11.07 -4.43
CA VAL A 91 -12.39 11.21 -3.11
C VAL A 91 -12.86 12.63 -2.90
N ILE A 92 -14.17 12.81 -2.77
CA ILE A 92 -14.81 14.08 -2.46
C ILE A 92 -15.35 14.02 -1.04
N LEU A 93 -14.87 14.92 -0.20
CA LEU A 93 -15.29 15.01 1.18
C LEU A 93 -16.63 15.75 1.28
N LYS A 94 -17.63 15.20 1.97
CA LYS A 94 -18.93 15.86 2.13
C LYS A 94 -18.87 17.04 3.12
N ASN A 95 -18.06 16.91 4.16
CA ASN A 95 -17.84 17.97 5.15
C ASN A 95 -16.37 18.42 5.12
N PRO A 96 -16.06 19.61 4.58
CA PRO A 96 -14.68 20.13 4.49
C PRO A 96 -13.90 20.15 5.82
N LEU A 97 -14.61 20.25 6.96
CA LEU A 97 -13.99 20.25 8.30
C LEU A 97 -13.33 18.91 8.67
N ARG A 98 -13.64 17.82 7.95
CA ARG A 98 -13.11 16.47 8.19
C ARG A 98 -11.82 16.14 7.40
N THR A 99 -11.16 17.14 6.82
CA THR A 99 -9.97 16.94 5.97
C THR A 99 -8.84 16.21 6.70
N LYS A 100 -8.60 16.52 7.98
CA LYS A 100 -7.57 15.84 8.78
C LYS A 100 -7.89 14.35 9.00
N GLN A 101 -9.16 14.05 9.29
CA GLN A 101 -9.63 12.67 9.46
C GLN A 101 -9.54 11.89 8.15
N LEU A 102 -9.86 12.52 7.02
CA LEU A 102 -9.70 11.92 5.70
C LEU A 102 -8.25 11.53 5.44
N GLN A 103 -7.32 12.47 5.63
CA GLN A 103 -5.89 12.23 5.40
C GLN A 103 -5.36 11.10 6.31
N GLN A 104 -5.73 11.11 7.59
CA GLN A 104 -5.35 10.07 8.53
C GLN A 104 -5.92 8.70 8.13
N GLY A 105 -7.20 8.65 7.77
CA GLY A 105 -7.87 7.41 7.38
C GLY A 105 -7.32 6.83 6.09
N LEU A 106 -7.12 7.65 5.07
CA LEU A 106 -6.52 7.21 3.80
C LEU A 106 -5.07 6.74 3.97
N ALA A 107 -4.25 7.44 4.77
CA ALA A 107 -2.89 7.00 5.06
C ALA A 107 -2.89 5.60 5.70
N GLN A 108 -3.70 5.39 6.74
CA GLN A 108 -3.77 4.10 7.42
C GLN A 108 -4.33 2.99 6.51
N LEU A 109 -5.38 3.26 5.73
CA LEU A 109 -5.94 2.28 4.79
C LEU A 109 -4.95 1.92 3.66
N GLY A 110 -4.13 2.87 3.24
CA GLY A 110 -3.03 2.65 2.31
C GLY A 110 -1.94 1.75 2.89
N GLU A 111 -1.51 2.00 4.13
CA GLU A 111 -0.51 1.17 4.83
C GLU A 111 -0.98 -0.28 5.05
N GLU A 112 -2.28 -0.47 5.24
CA GLU A 112 -2.91 -1.79 5.39
C GLU A 112 -3.05 -2.54 4.06
N GLY A 113 -2.81 -1.88 2.92
CA GLY A 113 -3.00 -2.44 1.58
C GLY A 113 -4.47 -2.58 1.16
N ALA A 114 -5.40 -1.94 1.88
CA ALA A 114 -6.83 -2.01 1.56
C ALA A 114 -7.15 -1.31 0.23
N ILE A 115 -6.46 -0.21 -0.05
CA ILE A 115 -6.59 0.61 -1.25
C ILE A 115 -5.28 1.33 -1.53
N GLN A 116 -4.98 1.64 -2.79
CA GLN A 116 -3.88 2.54 -3.10
C GLN A 116 -4.35 3.98 -3.10
N VAL A 117 -3.57 4.86 -2.48
CA VAL A 117 -3.89 6.28 -2.34
C VAL A 117 -2.86 7.08 -3.11
N PHE A 118 -3.31 7.92 -4.02
CA PHE A 118 -2.48 8.80 -4.83
C PHE A 118 -2.84 10.27 -4.57
N ARG A 119 -1.82 11.08 -4.28
CA ARG A 119 -1.91 12.51 -4.09
C ARG A 119 -1.36 13.22 -5.33
N PRO A 120 -2.19 13.91 -6.13
CA PRO A 120 -1.71 14.70 -7.26
C PRO A 120 -0.65 15.72 -6.83
N GLU A 121 0.42 15.87 -7.62
CA GLU A 121 1.53 16.78 -7.30
C GLU A 121 1.14 18.25 -7.49
N ILE A 122 0.34 18.55 -8.51
CA ILE A 122 -0.20 19.90 -8.75
C ILE A 122 -1.35 20.28 -7.81
N GLY A 123 -1.67 19.41 -6.84
CA GLY A 123 -2.82 19.56 -5.95
C GLY A 123 -4.13 19.10 -6.59
N GLY A 124 -5.21 19.23 -5.83
CA GLY A 124 -6.51 18.67 -6.17
C GLY A 124 -6.94 17.55 -5.23
N PRO A 125 -8.06 16.90 -5.53
CA PRO A 125 -8.61 15.84 -4.68
C PRO A 125 -7.73 14.58 -4.72
N MET A 126 -7.74 13.83 -3.63
CA MET A 126 -7.04 12.55 -3.52
C MET A 126 -7.67 11.52 -4.46
N LEU A 127 -6.85 10.66 -5.04
CA LEU A 127 -7.26 9.58 -5.92
C LEU A 127 -7.10 8.24 -5.19
N LEU A 128 -8.08 7.36 -5.37
CA LEU A 128 -8.01 5.97 -4.94
C LEU A 128 -7.81 5.08 -6.15
N GLY A 129 -6.81 4.20 -6.08
CA GLY A 129 -6.58 3.14 -7.04
C GLY A 129 -6.97 1.79 -6.45
N ALA A 130 -7.80 1.05 -7.18
CA ALA A 130 -8.22 -0.30 -6.82
C ALA A 130 -7.91 -1.30 -7.94
N VAL A 131 -7.70 -2.56 -7.55
CA VAL A 131 -7.72 -3.71 -8.45
C VAL A 131 -9.16 -4.19 -8.66
N GLY A 132 -10.03 -4.02 -7.65
CA GLY A 132 -11.45 -4.41 -7.73
C GLY A 132 -12.40 -3.42 -7.07
N GLN A 133 -13.62 -3.33 -7.60
CA GLN A 133 -14.63 -2.33 -7.19
C GLN A 133 -14.99 -2.40 -5.69
N LEU A 134 -15.03 -3.60 -5.10
CA LEU A 134 -15.37 -3.79 -3.68
C LEU A 134 -14.43 -3.02 -2.75
N GLN A 135 -13.17 -2.78 -3.14
CA GLN A 135 -12.22 -2.04 -2.32
C GLN A 135 -12.69 -0.60 -2.06
N PHE A 136 -13.35 0.04 -3.03
CA PHE A 136 -13.91 1.36 -2.86
C PHE A 136 -15.03 1.38 -1.80
N GLU A 137 -15.92 0.39 -1.84
CA GLU A 137 -17.01 0.25 -0.86
C GLU A 137 -16.47 0.03 0.55
N VAL A 138 -15.46 -0.84 0.70
CA VAL A 138 -14.78 -1.09 1.98
C VAL A 138 -14.15 0.21 2.51
N VAL A 139 -13.47 0.97 1.67
CA VAL A 139 -12.85 2.25 2.07
C VAL A 139 -13.90 3.26 2.52
N GLN A 140 -14.98 3.44 1.78
CA GLN A 140 -16.06 4.35 2.17
C GLN A 140 -16.68 3.95 3.52
N HIS A 141 -16.96 2.66 3.71
CA HIS A 141 -17.51 2.13 4.95
C HIS A 141 -16.56 2.36 6.13
N ARG A 142 -15.27 2.06 5.95
CA ARG A 142 -14.26 2.23 7.00
C ARG A 142 -13.97 3.69 7.34
N LEU A 143 -13.89 4.58 6.35
CA LEU A 143 -13.75 6.02 6.59
C LEU A 143 -14.92 6.55 7.42
N LYS A 144 -16.15 6.14 7.11
CA LYS A 144 -17.33 6.52 7.87
C LYS A 144 -17.32 5.94 9.29
N GLY A 145 -17.05 4.64 9.44
CA GLY A 145 -17.15 3.94 10.72
C GLY A 145 -15.98 4.19 11.69
N GLU A 146 -14.75 4.30 11.20
CA GLU A 146 -13.55 4.39 12.03
C GLU A 146 -13.06 5.83 12.24
N TYR A 147 -13.39 6.73 11.31
CA TYR A 147 -12.88 8.11 11.27
C TYR A 147 -13.97 9.18 11.24
N ASP A 148 -15.25 8.81 11.29
CA ASP A 148 -16.39 9.74 11.17
C ASP A 148 -16.25 10.66 9.94
N CYS A 149 -15.78 10.07 8.83
CA CYS A 149 -15.44 10.76 7.60
C CYS A 149 -16.34 10.26 6.47
N ASP A 150 -17.38 11.03 6.14
CA ASP A 150 -18.29 10.72 5.04
C ASP A 150 -17.77 11.29 3.72
N VAL A 151 -17.56 10.40 2.75
CA VAL A 151 -16.98 10.71 1.44
C VAL A 151 -17.88 10.21 0.31
N ARG A 152 -17.90 10.96 -0.78
CA ARG A 152 -18.41 10.54 -2.08
C ARG A 152 -17.24 10.16 -2.97
N LEU A 153 -17.36 9.07 -3.69
CA LEU A 153 -16.42 8.71 -4.76
C LEU A 153 -16.99 9.13 -6.10
N GLU A 154 -16.15 9.71 -6.94
CA GLU A 154 -16.50 10.15 -8.28
C GLU A 154 -15.56 9.51 -9.30
N GLY A 155 -16.08 9.24 -10.50
CA GLY A 155 -15.26 8.77 -11.61
C GLY A 155 -14.18 9.79 -11.96
N CYS A 156 -13.05 9.31 -12.47
CA CYS A 156 -11.99 10.17 -12.99
C CYS A 156 -11.52 9.67 -14.35
N GLN A 157 -10.71 10.48 -15.03
CA GLN A 157 -10.19 10.17 -16.36
C GLN A 157 -9.06 9.12 -16.37
N TYR A 158 -8.60 8.69 -15.20
CA TYR A 158 -7.44 7.81 -15.09
C TYR A 158 -7.86 6.34 -15.16
N THR A 159 -7.12 5.58 -15.97
CA THR A 159 -7.34 4.15 -16.24
C THR A 159 -6.15 3.29 -15.84
N GLY A 160 -5.07 3.91 -15.35
CA GLY A 160 -3.87 3.21 -14.91
C GLY A 160 -2.92 4.13 -14.16
N ALA A 161 -1.99 3.53 -13.42
CA ALA A 161 -0.81 4.23 -12.90
C ALA A 161 0.45 3.40 -13.18
N ARG A 162 1.58 4.08 -13.37
CA ARG A 162 2.90 3.46 -13.44
C ARG A 162 3.85 4.22 -12.54
N TRP A 163 4.56 3.52 -11.67
CA TRP A 163 5.66 4.16 -10.96
C TRP A 163 6.78 4.46 -11.94
N ILE A 164 7.50 5.55 -11.71
CA ILE A 164 8.52 6.01 -12.65
C ILE A 164 9.88 6.16 -12.00
N THR A 165 10.91 5.73 -12.71
CA THR A 165 12.30 6.08 -12.45
C THR A 165 12.94 6.67 -13.70
N ALA A 166 14.15 7.21 -13.57
CA ALA A 166 14.91 7.74 -14.69
C ALA A 166 16.39 7.39 -14.52
N ASP A 167 17.14 7.39 -15.61
CA ASP A 167 18.59 7.23 -15.57
C ASP A 167 19.27 8.37 -14.80
N THR A 168 18.72 9.59 -14.90
CA THR A 168 19.23 10.76 -14.16
C THR A 168 18.11 11.61 -13.52
N PRO A 169 18.39 12.33 -12.42
CA PRO A 169 17.42 13.25 -11.80
C PRO A 169 16.97 14.39 -12.72
N ALA A 170 17.83 14.83 -13.65
CA ALA A 170 17.50 15.89 -14.60
C ALA A 170 16.41 15.46 -15.58
N GLU A 171 16.51 14.23 -16.10
CA GLU A 171 15.51 13.64 -17.01
C GLU A 171 14.18 13.42 -16.30
N LEU A 172 14.22 12.94 -15.04
CA LEU A 172 13.00 12.80 -14.25
C LEU A 172 12.30 14.15 -14.08
N LYS A 173 13.06 15.21 -13.77
CA LYS A 173 12.52 16.56 -13.62
C LYS A 173 11.93 17.08 -14.93
N GLU A 174 12.58 16.84 -16.05
CA GLU A 174 12.07 17.21 -17.37
C GLU A 174 10.73 16.51 -17.67
N PHE A 175 10.63 15.21 -17.39
CA PHE A 175 9.41 14.44 -17.55
C PHE A 175 8.26 14.95 -16.67
N VAL A 176 8.54 15.20 -15.38
CA VAL A 176 7.57 15.79 -14.43
C VAL A 176 7.05 17.13 -14.94
N ASN A 177 7.94 17.99 -15.45
CA ASN A 177 7.56 19.30 -15.99
C ASN A 177 6.76 19.21 -17.29
N ALA A 178 6.97 18.16 -18.09
CA ALA A 178 6.21 17.92 -19.31
C ALA A 178 4.79 17.39 -19.05
N TYR A 179 4.57 16.67 -17.95
CA TYR A 179 3.28 16.06 -17.60
C TYR A 179 2.81 16.34 -16.17
N PRO A 180 2.79 17.60 -15.71
CA PRO A 180 2.56 17.92 -14.30
C PRO A 180 1.18 17.46 -13.80
N ALA A 181 0.15 17.53 -14.66
CA ALA A 181 -1.20 17.08 -14.31
C ALA A 181 -1.36 15.56 -14.21
N ARG A 182 -0.41 14.77 -14.73
CA ARG A 182 -0.41 13.30 -14.66
C ARG A 182 0.50 12.78 -13.55
N MET A 183 1.12 13.65 -12.75
CA MET A 183 2.00 13.27 -11.64
C MET A 183 1.22 13.13 -10.33
N ALA A 184 1.43 12.01 -9.65
CA ALA A 184 0.92 11.81 -8.30
C ALA A 184 1.93 11.03 -7.44
N LEU A 185 1.91 11.30 -6.14
CA LEU A 185 2.67 10.55 -5.14
C LEU A 185 1.75 9.52 -4.48
N ASP A 186 2.22 8.28 -4.35
CA ASP A 186 1.49 7.26 -3.61
C ASP A 186 1.59 7.45 -2.08
N ALA A 187 0.96 6.54 -1.32
CA ALA A 187 0.95 6.55 0.15
C ALA A 187 2.35 6.56 0.81
N THR A 188 3.39 6.17 0.09
CA THR A 188 4.78 6.15 0.57
C THR A 188 5.64 7.27 -0.02
N ASN A 189 5.03 8.24 -0.69
CA ASN A 189 5.69 9.31 -1.44
C ASN A 189 6.53 8.83 -2.63
N THR A 190 6.14 7.74 -3.28
CA THR A 190 6.77 7.34 -4.56
C THR A 190 6.00 7.92 -5.73
N LEU A 191 6.74 8.47 -6.69
CA LEU A 191 6.17 9.16 -7.85
C LEU A 191 5.60 8.17 -8.87
N ALA A 192 4.39 8.47 -9.32
CA ALA A 192 3.65 7.72 -10.31
C ALA A 192 3.11 8.62 -11.42
N TYR A 193 3.17 8.10 -12.63
CA TYR A 193 2.52 8.63 -13.83
C TYR A 193 1.13 8.02 -13.98
N LEU A 194 0.10 8.88 -13.94
CA LEU A 194 -1.28 8.52 -14.14
C LEU A 194 -1.61 8.46 -15.63
N CYS A 195 -2.10 7.31 -16.06
CA CYS A 195 -2.50 7.03 -17.43
C CYS A 195 -3.99 7.29 -17.60
N THR A 196 -4.36 7.91 -18.71
CA THR A 196 -5.73 8.10 -19.18
C THR A 196 -6.12 7.06 -20.23
N SER A 197 -5.13 6.49 -20.91
CA SER A 197 -5.31 5.41 -21.88
C SER A 197 -4.19 4.38 -21.80
N PRO A 198 -4.41 3.14 -22.30
CA PRO A 198 -3.37 2.11 -22.39
C PRO A 198 -2.15 2.50 -23.24
N TYR A 199 -2.27 3.52 -24.10
CA TYR A 199 -1.22 3.94 -25.02
C TYR A 199 -0.29 5.01 -24.45
N ASP A 200 -0.68 5.64 -23.33
CA ASP A 200 0.05 6.78 -22.75
C ASP A 200 1.49 6.41 -22.41
N VAL A 201 1.72 5.21 -21.84
CA VAL A 201 3.06 4.74 -21.48
C VAL A 201 3.95 4.62 -22.71
N ARG A 202 3.46 4.02 -23.80
CA ARG A 202 4.25 3.84 -25.02
C ARG A 202 4.64 5.20 -25.62
N LEU A 203 3.68 6.10 -25.76
CA LEU A 203 3.93 7.44 -26.31
C LEU A 203 4.89 8.24 -25.44
N ALA A 204 4.73 8.15 -24.12
CA ALA A 204 5.63 8.79 -23.17
C ALA A 204 7.05 8.21 -23.25
N GLN A 205 7.20 6.89 -23.40
CA GLN A 205 8.49 6.21 -23.57
C GLN A 205 9.19 6.60 -24.87
N GLU A 206 8.45 6.70 -25.98
CA GLU A 206 9.01 7.14 -27.27
C GLU A 206 9.60 8.57 -27.17
N ARG A 207 8.92 9.46 -26.44
CA ARG A 207 9.35 10.84 -26.24
C ARG A 207 10.45 10.97 -25.18
N PHE A 208 10.40 10.15 -24.14
CA PHE A 208 11.31 10.17 -23.00
C PHE A 208 11.93 8.77 -22.77
N PRO A 209 12.86 8.34 -23.64
CA PRO A 209 13.36 6.96 -23.66
C PRO A 209 14.14 6.54 -22.41
N LYS A 210 14.53 7.51 -21.58
CA LYS A 210 15.30 7.30 -20.34
C LYS A 210 14.43 7.31 -19.08
N ILE A 211 13.12 7.42 -19.24
CA ILE A 211 12.15 7.21 -18.17
C ILE A 211 11.76 5.73 -18.21
N HIS A 212 11.71 5.10 -17.04
CA HIS A 212 11.31 3.70 -16.90
C HIS A 212 9.97 3.63 -16.18
N PHE A 213 9.01 2.93 -16.76
CA PHE A 213 7.67 2.77 -16.21
C PHE A 213 7.50 1.38 -15.61
N HIS A 214 7.17 1.32 -14.33
CA HIS A 214 7.07 0.09 -13.56
C HIS A 214 5.59 -0.25 -13.29
N PRO A 215 5.10 -1.43 -13.69
CA PRO A 215 3.74 -1.88 -13.39
C PRO A 215 3.60 -2.41 -11.96
N LEU A 216 4.71 -2.79 -11.34
CA LEU A 216 4.77 -3.32 -9.98
C LEU A 216 5.75 -2.49 -9.16
N ARG A 217 5.51 -2.46 -7.85
CA ARG A 217 6.45 -1.88 -6.89
C ARG A 217 6.62 -2.77 -5.68
N GLU A 218 7.82 -2.86 -5.15
CA GLU A 218 8.10 -3.62 -3.95
C GLU A 218 7.65 -2.88 -2.66
N HIS A 219 6.94 -3.57 -1.76
CA HIS A 219 6.46 -2.98 -0.50
C HIS A 219 7.59 -2.72 0.52
N ALA A 220 8.70 -3.48 0.45
CA ALA A 220 9.74 -3.55 1.49
C ALA A 220 10.65 -2.32 1.64
N GLY A 221 10.28 -1.16 1.08
CA GLY A 221 11.12 0.05 1.11
C GLY A 221 12.36 -0.03 0.22
N LEU A 222 12.49 -1.09 -0.58
CA LEU A 222 13.47 -1.19 -1.64
C LEU A 222 12.97 -0.38 -2.84
N ALA A 223 13.85 0.47 -3.38
CA ALA A 223 13.56 1.27 -4.56
C ALA A 223 13.11 0.37 -5.72
N LEU A 224 12.30 0.91 -6.64
CA LEU A 224 11.86 0.28 -7.88
C LEU A 224 13.06 -0.34 -8.61
N GLN A 225 13.32 -1.62 -8.35
CA GLN A 225 14.26 -2.40 -9.14
C GLN A 225 13.49 -2.92 -10.34
N SER A 226 14.11 -2.77 -11.50
CA SER A 226 13.63 -3.23 -12.79
C SER A 226 13.03 -4.62 -12.64
N ALA A 227 11.72 -4.74 -12.84
CA ALA A 227 11.14 -6.04 -13.13
C ALA A 227 11.72 -6.47 -14.50
N GLY A 228 12.74 -7.32 -14.45
CA GLY A 228 13.32 -7.95 -15.63
C GLY A 228 12.35 -8.88 -16.32
#